data_AF-A0A520CHT3-F1
#
_entry.id   AF-A0A520CHT3-F1
#
_cell.length_a   1.000
_cell.length_b   1.000
_cell.length_c   1.000
_cell.angle_alpha   90.00
_cell.angle_beta   90.00
_cell.angle_gamma   90.00
#
_symmetry.space_group_name_H-M   'P 1'
#
loop_
_entity.id
_entity.type
_entity.pdbx_description
1 polymer ?
#
loop_
_entity_poly.entity_id
_entity_poly.type
_entity_poly.pdbx_seq_one_letter_code
_entity_poly.pdbx_strand_id
1 'polypeptide(L)'
;MKEILVDYQSRTSAALLKVLLKEFWKIDPVLIDTSNGYQQHIKNTTAGLVIGDRALQQRRQSKYIYDLAEAWQQMTGLPFVFAAWVSNKKLPTEFIEKFNKTTGLGLHHLDEVVAAIDFEAYDMKVYYTENIDYRLDDKKIEAVRLFLSKL
;
A
#
# COMPACT_ATOMS: atom_id res chain seq x y z
N MET A 1 -15.28 -6.82 15.30
CA MET A 1 -13.90 -7.33 15.10
C MET A 1 -13.18 -7.27 16.44
N LYS A 2 -12.47 -8.32 16.83
CA LYS A 2 -11.73 -8.36 18.12
C LYS A 2 -10.21 -8.35 17.92
N GLU A 3 -9.75 -8.95 16.83
CA GLU A 3 -8.33 -9.16 16.54
C GLU A 3 -8.05 -8.85 15.07
N ILE A 4 -6.83 -8.40 14.78
CA ILE A 4 -6.32 -8.21 13.43
C ILE A 4 -4.99 -8.95 13.28
N LEU A 5 -4.96 -9.87 12.32
CA LEU A 5 -3.75 -10.53 11.86
C LEU A 5 -2.94 -9.54 11.01
N VAL A 6 -1.71 -9.22 11.41
CA VAL A 6 -0.87 -8.21 10.76
C VAL A 6 0.12 -8.89 9.82
N ASP A 7 0.13 -8.48 8.55
CA ASP A 7 1.07 -9.01 7.55
C ASP A 7 2.53 -8.77 7.94
N TYR A 8 3.32 -9.84 7.95
CA TYR A 8 4.75 -9.79 8.28
C TYR A 8 5.62 -9.11 7.21
N GLN A 9 5.09 -8.88 6.00
CA GLN A 9 5.85 -8.33 4.88
C GLN A 9 5.79 -6.80 4.75
N SER A 10 5.04 -6.07 5.60
CA SER A 10 4.92 -4.61 5.48
C SER A 10 4.99 -3.86 6.80
N ARG A 11 6.07 -3.10 6.99
CA ARG A 11 6.20 -2.14 8.09
C ARG A 11 5.30 -0.91 7.89
N THR A 12 5.23 -0.38 6.66
CA THR A 12 4.45 0.84 6.36
C THR A 12 2.95 0.61 6.56
N SER A 13 2.41 -0.49 6.04
CA SER A 13 0.97 -0.79 6.16
C SER A 13 0.57 -1.11 7.59
N ALA A 14 1.44 -1.81 8.36
CA ALA A 14 1.19 -2.07 9.77
C ALA A 14 1.18 -0.78 10.61
N ALA A 15 2.08 0.16 10.32
CA ALA A 15 2.09 1.47 10.95
C ALA A 15 0.87 2.30 10.57
N LEU A 16 0.49 2.33 9.29
CA LEU A 16 -0.72 3.00 8.82
C LEU A 16 -1.98 2.45 9.48
N LEU A 17 -2.10 1.12 9.58
CA LEU A 17 -3.21 0.47 10.28
C LEU A 17 -3.32 0.97 11.73
N LYS A 18 -2.21 1.01 12.47
CA LYS A 18 -2.20 1.50 13.87
C LYS A 18 -2.70 2.94 13.98
N VAL A 19 -2.27 3.82 13.07
CA VAL A 19 -2.74 5.21 13.02
C VAL A 19 -4.25 5.26 12.76
N LEU A 20 -4.74 4.53 11.77
CA LEU A 20 -6.17 4.54 11.41
C LEU A 20 -7.07 3.95 12.50
N LEU A 21 -6.64 2.88 13.17
CA LEU A 21 -7.37 2.31 14.31
C LEU A 21 -7.53 3.33 15.43
N LYS A 22 -6.45 4.05 15.75
CA LYS A 22 -6.43 5.03 16.83
C LYS A 22 -7.21 6.30 16.50
N GLU A 23 -6.98 6.87 15.31
CA GLU A 23 -7.43 8.23 15.00
C GLU A 23 -8.71 8.28 14.15
N PHE A 24 -8.88 7.33 13.22
CA PHE A 24 -10.01 7.33 12.31
C PHE A 24 -11.17 6.49 12.84
N TRP A 25 -10.93 5.19 13.04
CA TRP A 25 -11.98 4.26 13.49
C TRP A 25 -12.20 4.29 15.00
N LYS A 26 -11.23 4.74 15.79
CA LYS A 26 -11.28 4.87 17.25
C LYS A 26 -11.66 3.55 17.93
N ILE A 27 -11.02 2.47 17.51
CA ILE A 27 -11.17 1.12 18.05
C ILE A 27 -9.80 0.54 18.42
N ASP A 28 -9.78 -0.41 19.35
CA ASP A 28 -8.55 -1.00 19.88
C ASP A 28 -8.58 -2.55 19.80
N PRO A 29 -8.52 -3.13 18.59
CA PRO A 29 -8.41 -4.58 18.44
C PRO A 29 -7.00 -5.07 18.76
N VAL A 30 -6.88 -6.31 19.22
CA VAL A 30 -5.58 -6.94 19.46
C VAL A 30 -4.89 -7.18 18.11
N LEU A 31 -3.67 -6.67 17.96
CA LEU A 31 -2.84 -6.89 16.77
C LEU A 31 -1.94 -8.10 16.99
N ILE A 32 -2.01 -9.06 16.06
CA ILE A 32 -1.27 -10.32 16.14
C ILE A 32 -0.32 -10.39 14.94
N ASP A 33 0.98 -10.40 15.21
CA ASP A 33 2.00 -10.62 14.19
C ASP A 33 1.89 -12.04 13.65
N THR A 34 2.10 -12.19 12.33
CA THR A 34 1.83 -13.45 11.63
C THR A 34 3.05 -13.99 10.89
N SER A 35 2.88 -15.17 10.30
CA SER A 35 3.81 -15.80 9.37
C SER A 35 3.05 -16.28 8.13
N ASN A 36 3.73 -16.98 7.23
CA ASN A 36 3.14 -17.39 5.96
C ASN A 36 1.84 -18.21 6.13
N GLY A 37 0.85 -17.98 5.26
CA GLY A 37 -0.43 -18.69 5.24
C GLY A 37 -1.50 -18.13 6.19
N TYR A 38 -1.27 -17.06 6.93
CA TYR A 38 -2.24 -16.59 7.93
C TYR A 38 -3.61 -16.18 7.36
N GLN A 39 -3.73 -15.91 6.05
CA GLN A 39 -4.99 -15.45 5.45
C GLN A 39 -6.15 -16.45 5.64
N GLN A 40 -5.85 -17.75 5.74
CA GLN A 40 -6.85 -18.80 6.03
C GLN A 40 -7.46 -18.69 7.45
N HIS A 41 -6.86 -17.89 8.32
CA HIS A 41 -7.33 -17.62 9.68
C HIS A 41 -8.15 -16.31 9.77
N ILE A 42 -8.33 -15.59 8.66
CA ILE A 42 -9.23 -14.43 8.58
C ILE A 42 -10.67 -14.97 8.49
N LYS A 43 -11.34 -15.09 9.64
CA LYS A 43 -12.69 -15.63 9.75
C LYS A 43 -13.43 -15.08 10.97
N ASN A 44 -14.76 -15.19 10.96
CA ASN A 44 -15.63 -14.79 12.06
C ASN A 44 -15.38 -13.33 12.50
N THR A 45 -14.75 -13.15 13.67
CA THR A 45 -14.47 -11.85 14.28
C THR A 45 -13.03 -11.37 14.12
N THR A 46 -12.21 -12.13 13.40
CA THR A 46 -10.79 -11.88 13.15
C THR A 46 -10.62 -11.29 11.75
N ALA A 47 -10.08 -10.09 11.67
CA ALA A 47 -9.71 -9.46 10.40
C ALA A 47 -8.22 -9.69 10.09
N GLY A 48 -7.80 -9.32 8.88
CA GLY A 48 -6.39 -9.37 8.49
C GLY A 48 -6.00 -8.12 7.71
N LEU A 49 -4.84 -7.56 8.05
CA LEU A 49 -4.11 -6.67 7.16
C LEU A 49 -3.38 -7.54 6.15
N VAL A 50 -3.73 -7.47 4.88
CA VAL A 50 -3.06 -8.20 3.79
C VAL A 50 -2.48 -7.20 2.80
N ILE A 51 -1.28 -7.46 2.28
CA ILE A 51 -0.57 -6.56 1.36
C ILE A 51 -0.07 -7.30 0.10
N GLY A 52 0.24 -6.53 -0.95
CA GLY A 52 0.73 -7.05 -2.23
C GLY A 52 -0.31 -7.88 -2.98
N ASP A 53 0.16 -8.80 -3.83
CA ASP A 53 -0.67 -9.67 -4.67
C ASP A 53 -1.69 -10.48 -3.85
N ARG A 54 -1.29 -10.89 -2.64
CA ARG A 54 -2.16 -11.59 -1.69
C ARG A 54 -3.38 -10.76 -1.32
N ALA A 55 -3.24 -9.43 -1.22
CA ALA A 55 -4.36 -8.55 -0.96
C ALA A 55 -5.34 -8.53 -2.15
N LEU A 56 -4.82 -8.45 -3.38
CA LEU A 56 -5.63 -8.49 -4.60
C LEU A 56 -6.42 -9.80 -4.72
N GLN A 57 -5.78 -10.93 -4.42
CA GLN A 57 -6.45 -12.25 -4.34
C GLN A 57 -7.52 -12.30 -3.23
N GLN A 58 -7.19 -11.78 -2.05
CA GLN A 58 -8.06 -11.80 -0.87
C GLN A 58 -9.38 -11.02 -1.09
N ARG A 59 -9.40 -10.06 -2.03
CA ARG A 59 -10.61 -9.30 -2.42
C ARG A 59 -11.73 -10.21 -2.94
N ARG A 60 -11.40 -11.36 -3.53
CA ARG A 60 -12.41 -12.31 -4.04
C ARG A 60 -13.05 -13.19 -2.95
N GLN A 61 -12.43 -13.25 -1.77
CA GLN A 61 -12.82 -14.15 -0.68
C GLN A 61 -13.44 -13.40 0.50
N SER A 62 -13.08 -12.13 0.69
CA SER A 62 -13.46 -11.36 1.87
C SER A 62 -14.78 -10.63 1.66
N LYS A 63 -15.72 -10.85 2.59
CA LYS A 63 -17.02 -10.16 2.60
C LYS A 63 -16.90 -8.64 2.81
N TYR A 64 -15.92 -8.22 3.60
CA TYR A 64 -15.66 -6.81 3.90
C TYR A 64 -14.22 -6.49 3.59
N ILE A 65 -13.99 -5.39 2.89
CA ILE A 65 -12.67 -4.94 2.42
C ILE A 65 -12.58 -3.46 2.73
N TYR A 66 -11.47 -3.06 3.35
CA TYR A 66 -11.17 -1.66 3.65
C TYR A 66 -9.82 -1.33 3.04
N ASP A 67 -9.81 -0.32 2.17
CA ASP A 67 -8.57 0.20 1.62
C ASP A 67 -7.94 1.20 2.62
N LEU A 68 -6.70 0.95 3.03
CA LEU A 68 -6.04 1.82 4.00
C LEU A 68 -5.67 3.18 3.43
N ALA A 69 -5.36 3.27 2.13
CA ALA A 69 -5.08 4.54 1.49
C ALA A 69 -6.36 5.37 1.34
N GLU A 70 -7.49 4.73 1.04
CA GLU A 70 -8.80 5.38 1.05
C GLU A 70 -9.15 5.90 2.45
N ALA A 71 -9.01 5.07 3.49
CA ALA A 71 -9.28 5.48 4.86
C ALA A 71 -8.37 6.64 5.32
N TRP A 72 -7.09 6.62 4.92
CA TRP A 72 -6.17 7.74 5.14
C TRP A 72 -6.64 9.01 4.45
N GLN A 73 -7.06 8.91 3.18
CA GLN A 73 -7.56 10.05 2.42
C GLN A 73 -8.85 10.61 3.03
N GLN A 74 -9.75 9.76 3.51
CA GLN A 74 -10.96 10.18 4.23
C GLN A 74 -10.62 10.89 5.55
N MET A 75 -9.60 10.39 6.28
CA MET A 75 -9.16 10.99 7.55
C MET A 75 -8.44 12.33 7.36
N THR A 76 -7.64 12.48 6.30
CA THR A 76 -6.67 13.60 6.17
C THR A 76 -6.89 14.51 4.98
N GLY A 77 -7.65 14.08 3.97
CA GLY A 77 -7.76 14.73 2.67
C GLY A 77 -6.51 14.58 1.78
N LEU A 78 -5.48 13.85 2.22
CA LEU A 78 -4.20 13.71 1.52
C LEU A 78 -4.05 12.31 0.89
N PRO A 79 -3.26 12.17 -0.18
CA PRO A 79 -2.86 10.86 -0.70
C PRO A 79 -1.98 10.12 0.32
N PHE A 80 -1.74 8.82 0.10
CA PHE A 80 -0.79 8.05 0.91
C PHE A 80 0.40 7.56 0.06
N VAL A 81 1.61 7.57 0.64
CA VAL A 81 2.84 7.10 -0.03
C VAL A 81 3.33 5.83 0.64
N PHE A 82 3.20 4.69 -0.04
CA PHE A 82 3.64 3.40 0.50
C PHE A 82 5.15 3.18 0.38
N ALA A 83 5.77 3.66 -0.70
CA ALA A 83 7.19 3.49 -0.98
C ALA A 83 7.73 4.68 -1.78
N ALA A 84 9.02 4.95 -1.61
CA ALA A 84 9.76 5.95 -2.38
C ALA A 84 11.22 5.52 -2.54
N TRP A 85 11.83 5.91 -3.65
CA TRP A 85 13.28 5.87 -3.80
C TRP A 85 13.88 7.05 -3.05
N VAL A 86 14.74 6.76 -2.06
CA VAL A 86 15.32 7.77 -1.18
C VAL A 86 16.84 7.66 -1.14
N SER A 87 17.52 8.80 -1.04
CA SER A 87 18.96 8.88 -0.86
C SER A 87 19.27 9.68 0.40
N ASN A 88 20.27 9.26 1.16
CA ASN A 88 20.79 10.02 2.31
C ASN A 88 21.76 11.14 1.90
N LYS A 89 22.04 11.27 0.60
CA LYS A 89 22.93 12.27 0.01
C LYS A 89 22.27 12.92 -1.18
N LYS A 90 22.61 14.18 -1.41
CA LYS A 90 22.21 14.87 -2.65
C LYS A 90 22.87 14.14 -3.84
N LEU A 91 22.04 13.72 -4.79
CA LEU A 91 22.50 13.09 -6.02
C LEU A 91 22.62 14.15 -7.12
N PRO A 92 23.51 13.97 -8.12
CA PRO A 92 23.58 14.83 -9.29
C PRO A 92 22.25 14.85 -10.05
N THR A 93 21.85 16.01 -10.57
CA THR A 93 20.61 16.17 -11.33
C THR A 93 20.54 15.22 -12.52
N GLU A 94 21.65 15.07 -13.26
CA GLU A 94 21.75 14.15 -14.40
C GLU A 94 21.46 12.69 -14.01
N PHE A 95 21.93 12.26 -12.83
CA PHE A 95 21.62 10.92 -12.34
C PHE A 95 20.12 10.77 -12.05
N ILE A 96 19.51 11.75 -11.39
CA ILE A 96 18.09 11.73 -11.05
C ILE A 96 17.24 11.67 -12.32
N GLU A 97 17.55 12.49 -13.32
CA GLU A 97 16.85 12.51 -14.61
C GLU A 97 16.98 11.16 -15.34
N LYS A 98 18.20 10.62 -15.42
CA LYS A 98 18.44 9.33 -16.06
C LYS A 98 17.75 8.19 -15.31
N PHE A 99 17.82 8.18 -13.99
CA PHE A 99 17.17 7.19 -13.14
C PHE A 99 15.66 7.20 -13.35
N ASN A 100 15.02 8.37 -13.24
CA ASN A 100 13.58 8.52 -13.45
C ASN A 100 13.16 8.08 -14.85
N LYS A 101 13.92 8.47 -15.88
CA LYS A 101 13.67 8.03 -17.25
C LYS A 101 13.73 6.50 -17.36
N THR A 102 14.79 5.88 -16.84
CA THR A 102 14.98 4.42 -16.92
C THR A 102 13.92 3.65 -16.14
N THR A 103 13.61 4.05 -14.91
CA THR A 103 12.57 3.36 -14.11
C THR A 103 11.18 3.59 -14.66
N GLY A 104 10.94 4.71 -15.36
CA GLY A 104 9.67 5.01 -16.02
C GLY A 104 9.44 4.26 -17.33
N LEU A 105 10.47 3.62 -17.92
CA LEU A 105 10.35 2.94 -19.22
C LEU A 105 9.24 1.88 -19.24
N GLY A 106 9.07 1.13 -18.15
CA GLY A 106 8.02 0.10 -18.06
C GLY A 106 6.61 0.64 -18.27
N LEU A 107 6.37 1.90 -17.91
CA LEU A 107 5.07 2.56 -18.10
C LEU A 107 4.79 2.89 -19.58
N HIS A 108 5.83 3.05 -20.41
CA HIS A 108 5.68 3.26 -21.85
C HIS A 108 5.42 1.94 -22.61
N HIS A 109 5.77 0.81 -22.00
CA HIS A 109 5.60 -0.54 -22.55
C HIS A 109 4.58 -1.35 -21.73
N LEU A 110 3.58 -0.67 -21.15
CA LEU A 110 2.72 -1.28 -20.14
C LEU A 110 1.92 -2.46 -20.69
N ASP A 111 1.49 -2.41 -21.95
CA ASP A 111 0.78 -3.53 -22.58
C ASP A 111 1.66 -4.79 -22.69
N GLU A 112 2.95 -4.63 -22.99
CA GLU A 112 3.92 -5.74 -23.02
C GLU A 112 4.15 -6.30 -21.61
N VAL A 113 4.28 -5.41 -20.61
CA VAL A 113 4.45 -5.79 -19.20
C VAL A 113 3.24 -6.57 -18.71
N VAL A 114 2.02 -6.08 -18.96
CA VAL A 114 0.78 -6.74 -18.55
C VAL A 114 0.61 -8.07 -19.27
N ALA A 115 0.91 -8.15 -20.56
CA ALA A 115 0.83 -9.40 -21.32
C ALA A 115 1.82 -10.48 -20.83
N ALA A 116 2.92 -10.08 -20.19
CA ALA A 116 3.91 -10.99 -19.61
C ALA A 116 3.59 -11.45 -18.17
N ILE A 117 2.55 -10.88 -17.53
CA ILE A 117 2.17 -11.20 -16.15
C ILE A 117 1.03 -12.21 -16.15
N ASP A 118 1.27 -13.39 -15.58
CA ASP A 118 0.22 -14.36 -15.30
C ASP A 118 -0.40 -14.09 -13.91
N PHE A 119 -1.39 -13.20 -13.86
CA PHE A 119 -2.08 -12.83 -12.62
C PHE A 119 -3.58 -12.63 -12.82
N GLU A 120 -4.34 -13.71 -12.68
CA GLU A 120 -5.79 -13.69 -12.94
C GLU A 120 -6.62 -12.94 -11.90
N ALA A 121 -6.06 -12.67 -10.71
CA ALA A 121 -6.85 -12.21 -9.56
C ALA A 121 -7.37 -10.77 -9.69
N TYR A 122 -6.72 -9.95 -10.51
CA TYR A 122 -7.04 -8.54 -10.69
C TYR A 122 -6.61 -8.04 -12.07
N ASP A 123 -7.27 -7.01 -12.58
CA ASP A 123 -6.86 -6.37 -13.82
C ASP A 123 -5.56 -5.59 -13.60
N MET A 124 -4.45 -6.12 -14.10
CA MET A 124 -3.13 -5.53 -13.92
C MET A 124 -2.95 -4.23 -14.69
N LYS A 125 -3.71 -4.02 -15.78
CA LYS A 125 -3.69 -2.74 -16.49
C LYS A 125 -4.30 -1.67 -15.60
N VAL A 126 -5.49 -1.93 -15.04
CA VAL A 126 -6.14 -1.03 -14.06
C VAL A 126 -5.22 -0.78 -12.85
N TYR A 127 -4.58 -1.82 -12.32
CA TYR A 127 -3.68 -1.69 -11.18
C TYR A 127 -2.55 -0.68 -11.43
N TYR A 128 -1.88 -0.79 -12.58
CA TYR A 128 -0.76 0.07 -12.93
C TYR A 128 -1.16 1.44 -13.45
N THR A 129 -2.38 1.65 -13.96
CA THR A 129 -2.80 2.96 -14.50
C THR A 129 -3.70 3.77 -13.58
N GLU A 130 -4.51 3.11 -12.75
CA GLU A 130 -5.55 3.77 -11.96
C GLU A 130 -5.33 3.64 -10.45
N ASN A 131 -4.72 2.55 -9.98
CA ASN A 131 -4.53 2.33 -8.53
C ASN A 131 -3.18 2.81 -8.00
N ILE A 132 -2.16 2.88 -8.85
CA ILE A 132 -0.83 3.35 -8.47
C ILE A 132 -0.57 4.73 -9.09
N ASP A 133 -0.15 5.68 -8.25
CA ASP A 133 0.44 6.93 -8.69
C ASP A 133 1.95 6.94 -8.38
N TYR A 134 2.75 6.97 -9.44
CA TYR A 134 4.21 6.91 -9.37
C TYR A 134 4.88 8.26 -9.10
N ARG A 135 4.15 9.37 -9.25
CA ARG A 135 4.76 10.72 -9.16
C ARG A 135 4.72 11.21 -7.73
N LEU A 136 5.88 11.52 -7.15
CA LEU A 136 5.97 12.16 -5.85
C LEU A 136 5.82 13.69 -6.00
N ASP A 137 4.58 14.17 -5.92
CA ASP A 137 4.24 15.60 -5.94
C ASP A 137 4.26 16.24 -4.53
N ASP A 138 4.04 17.56 -4.47
CA ASP A 138 4.05 18.33 -3.22
C ASP A 138 3.01 17.84 -2.19
N LYS A 139 1.82 17.41 -2.64
CA LYS A 139 0.80 16.85 -1.73
C LYS A 139 1.22 15.51 -1.16
N LYS A 140 1.91 14.68 -1.94
CA LYS A 140 2.48 13.42 -1.45
C LYS A 140 3.66 13.66 -0.50
N ILE A 141 4.46 14.70 -0.71
CA ILE A 141 5.50 15.11 0.24
C ILE A 141 4.87 15.60 1.55
N GLU A 142 3.80 16.39 1.49
CA GLU A 142 3.01 16.79 2.65
C GLU A 142 2.44 15.58 3.40
N ALA A 143 1.86 14.63 2.67
CA ALA A 143 1.34 13.39 3.23
C ALA A 143 2.40 12.56 3.98
N VAL A 144 3.61 12.44 3.40
CA VAL A 144 4.73 11.76 4.05
C VAL A 144 5.10 12.44 5.37
N ARG A 145 5.20 13.78 5.39
CA ARG A 145 5.51 14.52 6.62
C ARG A 145 4.42 14.32 7.67
N LEU A 146 3.15 14.39 7.28
CA LEU A 146 2.03 14.16 8.18
C LEU A 146 2.05 12.74 8.75
N PHE A 147 2.25 11.72 7.91
CA PHE A 147 2.33 10.34 8.36
C PHE A 147 3.48 10.12 9.35
N LEU A 148 4.67 10.64 9.06
CA LEU A 148 5.82 10.55 9.96
C LEU A 148 5.59 11.22 11.31
N SER A 149 4.80 12.30 11.37
CA SER A 149 4.44 12.96 12.64
C SER A 149 3.49 12.15 13.52
N LYS A 150 2.87 11.09 12.97
CA LYS A 150 1.90 10.21 13.66
C LYS A 150 2.49 8.87 14.11
N LEU A 151 3.75 8.58 13.74
CA LEU A 151 4.47 7.38 14.16
C LEU A 151 4.99 7.54 15.58
#